data_AF-A0A6P0PWR4-F1
#
_entry.id   AF-A0A6P0PWR4-F1
#
_cell.length_a   1.000
_cell.length_b   1.000
_cell.length_c   1.000
_cell.angle_alpha   90.00
_cell.angle_beta   90.00
_cell.angle_gamma   90.00
#
_symmetry.space_group_name_H-M   'P 1'
#
loop_
_entity.id
_entity.type
_entity.pdbx_description
1 polymer ?
#
loop_
_entity_poly.entity_id
_entity_poly.type
_entity_poly.pdbx_seq_one_letter_code
_entity_poly.pdbx_strand_id
1 'polypeptide(L)'
;MFNYSNLPKILSSISWKLSLVPVSSVLLLLGACQNSQTINQTVNRGLEIRFLAGSDLKDFCDRAATKLNNSQPKLEDGTPFYLTCDTKGSGDVVDEVLNLTQQLQSGAIAPEDSQFPTLISVDGEIYQSQLIFQINKIFPGQNYIPDLTESPLLAYSPMVFMTQADLAGGLAAVDDLYVSLVEAKNHQDLDSKAAPLPITYVHTAPTRSNSGLQTLVAQFASVSGKRPQELTIADVKKYQDRVQKIQNKITRYGKSTGSLAKSMVKNGPFWASVGSVYESLVISANSQGNNTVNYQAVYPSATFSSNIRAILPNAPWVSEKEKAAGEKVIEFLRQPETQKIAVDLGLRPGIPGVPLGSKFSPQFGVQANPQYDSYRPPKPEVVEAMLQSWQSYAKKPSQVALVVDVSGSMRGEKLSGVQNTLLNYVQNLGSREKIAIIPFSNEIKQPFMVEGTPQGKAEGIKFIGSLKAGGGTRLYDSAIFARNWLKQNFKTDAINAVLILTDGQDSGSEITLDNLSKQLQSSNFEAEESIAFFTVGYGKQGEFSPKVLQTIAELNGGYYRQGNPETISNLIADLQVEF
;
A
#
# COMPACT_ATOMS: atom_id res chain seq x y z
N MET A 1 8.89 57.37 -49.21
CA MET A 1 9.46 58.66 -48.75
C MET A 1 10.48 58.33 -47.66
N PHE A 2 11.75 58.11 -48.05
CA PHE A 2 12.86 59.09 -48.02
C PHE A 2 13.19 59.51 -46.56
N ASN A 3 14.19 58.94 -45.88
CA ASN A 3 15.67 58.94 -46.03
C ASN A 3 16.36 60.23 -45.51
N TYR A 4 17.64 60.07 -45.12
CA TYR A 4 18.68 61.02 -44.65
C TYR A 4 18.83 61.14 -43.12
N SER A 5 19.80 60.46 -42.46
CA SER A 5 21.28 60.58 -42.47
C SER A 5 21.85 61.73 -41.64
N ASN A 6 22.78 61.45 -40.72
CA ASN A 6 24.10 62.10 -40.70
C ASN A 6 25.09 61.45 -39.69
N LEU A 7 26.27 61.18 -40.24
CA LEU A 7 27.58 60.79 -39.67
C LEU A 7 28.28 62.05 -39.09
N PRO A 8 29.44 62.00 -38.36
CA PRO A 8 30.68 61.41 -38.87
C PRO A 8 31.72 60.80 -37.89
N LYS A 9 32.66 60.14 -38.57
CA LYS A 9 33.93 59.48 -38.18
C LYS A 9 34.92 60.37 -37.43
N ILE A 10 35.73 59.75 -36.55
CA ILE A 10 37.12 60.17 -36.30
C ILE A 10 38.04 58.93 -36.37
N LEU A 11 39.10 59.08 -37.16
CA LEU A 11 40.26 58.19 -37.39
C LEU A 11 41.14 58.15 -36.12
N SER A 12 41.98 57.16 -35.83
CA SER A 12 43.15 56.80 -36.61
C SER A 12 43.92 55.61 -36.00
N SER A 13 44.65 54.94 -36.89
CA SER A 13 45.76 54.00 -36.73
C SER A 13 46.71 54.15 -35.53
N ILE A 14 47.24 53.02 -35.03
CA ILE A 14 48.69 52.76 -34.87
C ILE A 14 48.94 51.24 -34.88
N SER A 15 49.94 50.85 -35.65
CA SER A 15 50.34 49.49 -36.00
C SER A 15 51.77 49.23 -35.54
N TRP A 16 52.06 48.33 -34.59
CA TRP A 16 53.45 47.85 -34.38
C TRP A 16 53.53 46.34 -34.06
N LYS A 17 54.10 45.63 -35.05
CA LYS A 17 55.07 44.52 -34.99
C LYS A 17 54.67 43.14 -34.43
N LEU A 18 54.57 42.20 -35.36
CA LEU A 18 54.80 40.76 -35.17
C LEU A 18 56.26 40.47 -34.74
N SER A 19 56.41 39.61 -33.74
CA SER A 19 57.53 38.68 -33.60
C SER A 19 57.02 37.38 -32.94
N LEU A 20 57.17 36.27 -33.65
CA LEU A 20 56.84 34.89 -33.23
C LEU A 20 57.87 34.34 -32.24
N VAL A 21 57.42 33.72 -31.13
CA VAL A 21 57.99 32.48 -30.53
C VAL A 21 56.86 31.80 -29.69
N PRO A 22 56.63 30.47 -29.79
CA PRO A 22 55.49 29.82 -29.15
C PRO A 22 55.80 29.45 -27.69
N VAL A 23 54.82 29.65 -26.80
CA VAL A 23 54.86 29.13 -25.42
C VAL A 23 53.61 28.30 -25.20
N SER A 24 53.85 27.04 -24.82
CA SER A 24 52.90 25.98 -24.52
C SER A 24 51.74 26.44 -23.65
N SER A 25 50.52 26.16 -24.11
CA SER A 25 49.29 26.40 -23.38
C SER A 25 49.00 25.25 -22.42
N VAL A 26 49.16 25.49 -21.12
CA VAL A 26 48.48 24.75 -20.05
C VAL A 26 47.85 25.79 -19.13
N LEU A 27 46.55 26.02 -19.28
CA LEU A 27 45.75 26.63 -18.23
C LEU A 27 44.30 26.14 -18.32
N LEU A 28 43.91 25.45 -17.25
CA LEU A 28 42.54 25.19 -16.85
C LEU A 28 41.78 26.50 -16.64
N LEU A 29 40.52 26.58 -17.09
CA LEU A 29 39.35 26.88 -16.25
C LEU A 29 38.05 27.09 -17.06
N LEU A 30 36.97 26.48 -16.53
CA LEU A 30 35.55 26.85 -16.57
C LEU A 30 34.67 26.42 -17.76
N GLY A 31 33.81 25.45 -17.44
CA GLY A 31 32.62 25.06 -18.20
C GLY A 31 31.83 24.01 -17.41
N ALA A 32 31.15 24.43 -16.34
CA ALA A 32 30.22 23.58 -15.61
C ALA A 32 28.97 23.35 -16.47
N CYS A 33 28.89 22.19 -17.13
CA CYS A 33 27.66 21.70 -17.72
C CYS A 33 27.09 20.58 -16.85
N GLN A 34 25.94 20.86 -16.25
CA GLN A 34 25.07 19.86 -15.64
C GLN A 34 24.78 18.77 -16.68
N ASN A 35 25.14 17.54 -16.34
CA ASN A 35 24.82 16.35 -17.12
C ASN A 35 23.31 16.08 -17.01
N SER A 36 22.53 16.81 -17.80
CA SER A 36 21.17 16.42 -18.15
C SER A 36 21.28 15.31 -19.19
N GLN A 37 21.52 14.08 -18.74
CA GLN A 37 21.24 12.91 -19.57
C GLN A 37 19.73 12.71 -19.59
N THR A 38 19.06 13.46 -20.47
CA THR A 38 17.84 12.99 -21.12
C THR A 38 18.13 11.63 -21.74
N ILE A 39 17.71 10.57 -21.06
CA ILE A 39 17.61 9.22 -21.63
C ILE A 39 16.45 9.27 -22.64
N ASN A 40 16.70 9.86 -23.80
CA ASN A 40 15.95 9.55 -25.01
C ASN A 40 16.53 8.27 -25.58
N GLN A 41 16.11 7.15 -25.00
CA GLN A 41 16.30 5.82 -25.55
C GLN A 41 14.95 5.34 -26.08
N THR A 42 14.62 5.71 -27.31
CA THR A 42 13.73 4.90 -28.16
C THR A 42 14.45 3.58 -28.47
N VAL A 43 14.50 2.69 -27.48
CA VAL A 43 14.87 1.29 -27.71
C VAL A 43 13.69 0.67 -28.44
N ASN A 44 13.94 0.10 -29.61
CA ASN A 44 12.98 -0.65 -30.38
C ASN A 44 12.71 -1.98 -29.63
N ARG A 45 11.88 -1.93 -28.58
CA ARG A 45 11.78 -2.98 -27.55
C ARG A 45 11.02 -4.24 -27.99
N GLY A 46 10.41 -4.25 -29.17
CA GLY A 46 9.52 -5.33 -29.60
C GLY A 46 8.13 -5.21 -28.98
N LEU A 47 7.35 -6.28 -29.04
CA LEU A 47 6.01 -6.36 -28.45
C LEU A 47 6.11 -6.35 -26.91
N GLU A 48 5.43 -5.41 -26.27
CA GLU A 48 5.34 -5.38 -24.81
C GLU A 48 4.33 -6.40 -24.31
N ILE A 49 4.73 -7.22 -23.34
CA ILE A 49 3.85 -8.08 -22.56
C ILE A 49 3.68 -7.43 -21.20
N ARG A 50 2.63 -6.63 -21.07
CA ARG A 50 2.30 -5.94 -19.82
C ARG A 50 1.68 -6.92 -18.85
N PHE A 51 2.39 -7.23 -17.77
CA PHE A 51 1.92 -8.12 -16.72
C PHE A 51 1.45 -7.30 -15.52
N LEU A 52 0.12 -7.17 -15.39
CA LEU A 52 -0.53 -6.54 -14.25
C LEU A 52 -0.74 -7.59 -13.16
N ALA A 53 0.02 -7.51 -12.07
CA ALA A 53 0.08 -8.54 -11.05
C ALA A 53 -0.23 -8.02 -9.63
N GLY A 54 -0.66 -8.92 -8.76
CA GLY A 54 -0.73 -8.67 -7.33
C GLY A 54 0.65 -8.39 -6.73
N SER A 55 0.68 -7.54 -5.71
CA SER A 55 1.90 -6.99 -5.12
C SER A 55 2.82 -8.04 -4.50
N ASP A 56 2.31 -9.23 -4.16
CA ASP A 56 3.14 -10.30 -3.60
C ASP A 56 4.07 -10.93 -4.66
N LEU A 57 3.71 -10.81 -5.94
CA LEU A 57 4.52 -11.31 -7.05
C LEU A 57 5.61 -10.32 -7.50
N LYS A 58 5.65 -9.10 -6.96
CA LYS A 58 6.49 -8.01 -7.49
C LYS A 58 7.96 -8.40 -7.67
N ASP A 59 8.63 -8.82 -6.60
CA ASP A 59 10.07 -9.11 -6.66
C ASP A 59 10.37 -10.34 -7.54
N PHE A 60 9.44 -11.30 -7.62
CA PHE A 60 9.56 -12.43 -8.53
C PHE A 60 9.41 -11.97 -9.98
N CYS A 61 8.39 -11.16 -10.28
CA CYS A 61 8.11 -10.63 -11.61
C CYS A 61 9.27 -9.78 -12.11
N ASP A 62 9.77 -8.83 -11.31
CA ASP A 62 10.85 -7.92 -11.71
C ASP A 62 12.15 -8.68 -12.02
N ARG A 63 12.52 -9.65 -11.18
CA ARG A 63 13.72 -10.48 -11.39
C ARG A 63 13.55 -11.40 -12.60
N ALA A 64 12.37 -11.99 -12.78
CA ALA A 64 12.08 -12.84 -13.92
C ALA A 64 12.05 -12.03 -15.24
N ALA A 65 11.42 -10.86 -15.25
CA ALA A 65 11.39 -9.93 -16.38
C ALA A 65 12.80 -9.49 -16.78
N THR A 66 13.65 -9.14 -15.81
CA THR A 66 15.06 -8.82 -16.06
C THR A 66 15.77 -9.98 -16.77
N LYS A 67 15.59 -11.21 -16.27
CA LYS A 67 16.23 -12.41 -16.84
C LYS A 67 15.71 -12.72 -18.25
N LEU A 68 14.40 -12.64 -18.46
CA LEU A 68 13.76 -12.87 -19.75
C LEU A 68 14.19 -11.82 -20.78
N ASN A 69 14.10 -10.53 -20.44
CA ASN A 69 14.40 -9.44 -21.37
C ASN A 69 15.87 -9.44 -21.80
N ASN A 70 16.79 -9.85 -20.92
CA ASN A 70 18.20 -10.04 -21.26
C ASN A 70 18.43 -11.17 -22.28
N SER A 71 17.52 -12.14 -22.39
CA SER A 71 17.59 -13.19 -23.41
C SER A 71 17.11 -12.74 -24.80
N GLN A 72 16.56 -11.52 -24.91
CA GLN A 72 16.02 -10.95 -26.15
C GLN A 72 15.05 -11.90 -26.85
N PRO A 73 13.94 -12.29 -26.18
CA PRO A 73 13.11 -13.37 -26.65
C PRO A 73 12.35 -12.96 -27.92
N LYS A 74 12.05 -13.96 -28.75
CA LYS A 74 11.35 -13.77 -30.03
C LYS A 74 10.25 -14.81 -30.19
N LEU A 75 9.19 -14.42 -30.88
CA LEU A 75 8.19 -15.34 -31.42
C LEU A 75 8.79 -16.17 -32.58
N GLU A 76 8.06 -17.19 -33.01
CA GLU A 76 8.47 -18.04 -34.12
C GLU A 76 8.61 -17.27 -35.44
N ASP A 77 7.81 -16.21 -35.63
CA ASP A 77 7.89 -15.30 -36.78
C ASP A 77 9.04 -14.29 -36.68
N GLY A 78 9.86 -14.37 -35.63
CA GLY A 78 10.98 -13.48 -35.36
C GLY A 78 10.62 -12.17 -34.65
N THR A 79 9.34 -11.92 -34.36
CA THR A 79 8.90 -10.72 -33.62
C THR A 79 9.54 -10.71 -32.22
N PRO A 80 10.38 -9.71 -31.86
CA PRO A 80 10.91 -9.59 -30.51
C PRO A 80 9.80 -9.19 -29.53
N PHE A 81 9.89 -9.64 -28.29
CA PHE A 81 8.99 -9.22 -27.22
C PHE A 81 9.74 -9.01 -25.91
N TYR A 82 9.10 -8.35 -24.94
CA TYR A 82 9.66 -8.12 -23.60
C TYR A 82 8.56 -8.08 -22.54
N LEU A 83 8.91 -8.40 -21.30
CA LEU A 83 8.01 -8.39 -20.16
C LEU A 83 8.17 -7.11 -19.34
N THR A 84 7.06 -6.47 -19.01
CA THR A 84 6.97 -5.41 -17.98
C THR A 84 6.05 -5.86 -16.86
N CYS A 85 6.38 -5.46 -15.63
CA CYS A 85 5.61 -5.80 -14.44
C CYS A 85 5.01 -4.52 -13.85
N ASP A 86 3.68 -4.45 -13.80
CA ASP A 86 2.94 -3.44 -13.03
C ASP A 86 2.28 -4.15 -11.86
N THR A 87 2.57 -3.72 -10.63
CA THR A 87 2.13 -4.45 -9.43
C THR A 87 1.35 -3.59 -8.45
N LYS A 88 0.21 -4.10 -8.00
CA LYS A 88 -0.75 -3.38 -7.14
C LYS A 88 -1.43 -4.32 -6.14
N GLY A 89 -2.28 -3.81 -5.26
CA GLY A 89 -3.16 -4.68 -4.48
C GLY A 89 -4.04 -5.51 -5.41
N SER A 90 -4.36 -6.77 -5.07
CA SER A 90 -5.21 -7.61 -5.94
C SER A 90 -6.59 -6.99 -6.19
N GLY A 91 -7.13 -6.21 -5.25
CA GLY A 91 -8.34 -5.42 -5.48
C GLY A 91 -8.13 -4.32 -6.52
N ASP A 92 -7.01 -3.60 -6.42
CA ASP A 92 -6.64 -2.56 -7.40
C ASP A 92 -6.42 -3.13 -8.81
N VAL A 93 -5.85 -4.34 -8.92
CA VAL A 93 -5.71 -5.07 -10.20
C VAL A 93 -7.09 -5.35 -10.81
N VAL A 94 -8.02 -5.86 -9.99
CA VAL A 94 -9.39 -6.15 -10.45
C VAL A 94 -10.09 -4.84 -10.86
N ASP A 95 -10.03 -3.79 -10.04
CA ASP A 95 -10.66 -2.51 -10.32
C ASP A 95 -10.13 -1.87 -11.62
N GLU A 96 -8.82 -1.94 -11.88
CA GLU A 96 -8.23 -1.44 -13.13
C GLU A 96 -8.77 -2.18 -14.35
N VAL A 97 -8.80 -3.51 -14.32
CA VAL A 97 -9.33 -4.32 -15.42
C VAL A 97 -10.83 -4.08 -15.62
N LEU A 98 -11.60 -3.94 -14.53
CA LEU A 98 -13.02 -3.63 -14.60
C LEU A 98 -13.29 -2.25 -15.19
N ASN A 99 -12.52 -1.23 -14.80
CA ASN A 99 -12.65 0.10 -15.35
C ASN A 99 -12.36 0.13 -16.86
N LEU A 100 -11.30 -0.55 -17.31
CA LEU A 100 -10.98 -0.65 -18.74
C LEU A 100 -12.06 -1.41 -19.52
N THR A 101 -12.57 -2.50 -18.98
CA THR A 101 -13.63 -3.27 -19.65
C THR A 101 -14.98 -2.55 -19.71
N GLN A 102 -15.31 -1.71 -18.73
CA GLN A 102 -16.46 -0.80 -18.78
C GLN A 102 -16.28 0.30 -19.85
N GLN A 103 -15.08 0.86 -19.95
CA GLN A 103 -14.76 1.82 -21.01
C GLN A 103 -14.85 1.18 -22.39
N LEU A 104 -14.37 -0.05 -22.54
CA LEU A 104 -14.51 -0.82 -23.78
C LEU A 104 -15.99 -1.09 -24.10
N GLN A 105 -16.79 -1.52 -23.11
CA GLN A 105 -18.22 -1.77 -23.29
C GLN A 105 -18.98 -0.50 -23.73
N SER A 106 -18.59 0.66 -23.22
CA SER A 106 -19.20 1.96 -23.60
C SER A 106 -18.65 2.54 -24.90
N GLY A 107 -17.63 1.92 -25.50
CA GLY A 107 -16.97 2.41 -26.71
C GLY A 107 -16.05 3.61 -26.49
N ALA A 108 -15.70 3.90 -25.23
CA ALA A 108 -14.78 4.99 -24.87
C ALA A 108 -13.33 4.67 -25.24
N ILE A 109 -12.96 3.39 -25.28
CA ILE A 109 -11.66 2.90 -25.74
C ILE A 109 -11.84 1.76 -26.74
N ALA A 110 -10.83 1.55 -27.59
CA ALA A 110 -10.79 0.42 -28.52
C ALA A 110 -10.30 -0.85 -27.82
N PRO A 111 -10.58 -2.06 -28.36
CA PRO A 111 -10.00 -3.29 -27.83
C PRO A 111 -8.46 -3.24 -27.77
N GLU A 112 -7.81 -2.64 -28.76
CA GLU A 112 -6.35 -2.58 -28.89
C GLU A 112 -5.71 -1.46 -28.04
N ASP A 113 -6.46 -0.88 -27.11
CA ASP A 113 -5.95 0.16 -26.22
C ASP A 113 -4.81 -0.39 -25.34
N SER A 114 -3.67 0.29 -25.37
CA SER A 114 -2.44 -0.16 -24.71
C SER A 114 -2.51 -0.15 -23.19
N GLN A 115 -3.58 0.41 -22.61
CA GLN A 115 -3.85 0.30 -21.17
C GLN A 115 -4.24 -1.12 -20.75
N PHE A 116 -4.78 -1.94 -21.65
CA PHE A 116 -5.12 -3.32 -21.31
C PHE A 116 -3.85 -4.14 -21.01
N PRO A 117 -3.84 -4.94 -19.93
CA PRO A 117 -2.74 -5.85 -19.67
C PRO A 117 -2.85 -7.10 -20.54
N THR A 118 -1.72 -7.57 -21.06
CA THR A 118 -1.61 -8.87 -21.75
C THR A 118 -1.75 -10.03 -20.76
N LEU A 119 -1.13 -9.91 -19.58
CA LEU A 119 -1.18 -10.91 -18.51
C LEU A 119 -1.73 -10.28 -17.24
N ILE A 120 -2.55 -11.03 -16.52
CA ILE A 120 -3.11 -10.63 -15.23
C ILE A 120 -2.69 -11.65 -14.18
N SER A 121 -2.44 -11.21 -12.96
CA SER A 121 -2.31 -12.08 -11.79
C SER A 121 -2.87 -11.40 -10.57
N VAL A 122 -3.54 -12.19 -9.73
CA VAL A 122 -3.97 -11.79 -8.40
C VAL A 122 -3.40 -12.79 -7.40
N ASP A 123 -3.20 -12.36 -6.15
CA ASP A 123 -2.46 -13.15 -5.17
C ASP A 123 -3.29 -14.31 -4.56
N GLY A 124 -4.50 -14.56 -5.08
CA GLY A 124 -5.38 -15.62 -4.62
C GLY A 124 -6.68 -15.78 -5.41
N GLU A 125 -7.28 -16.96 -5.27
CA GLU A 125 -8.39 -17.43 -6.11
C GLU A 125 -9.73 -16.70 -5.85
N ILE A 126 -9.89 -16.04 -4.70
CA ILE A 126 -11.11 -15.27 -4.40
C ILE A 126 -11.20 -14.07 -5.35
N TYR A 127 -10.12 -13.30 -5.51
CA TYR A 127 -10.09 -12.16 -6.43
C TYR A 127 -10.18 -12.60 -7.90
N GLN A 128 -9.61 -13.75 -8.26
CA GLN A 128 -9.78 -14.28 -9.62
C GLN A 128 -11.25 -14.66 -9.88
N SER A 129 -11.90 -15.30 -8.89
CA SER A 129 -13.32 -15.64 -8.98
C SER A 129 -14.20 -14.39 -9.07
N GLN A 130 -13.85 -13.31 -8.35
CA GLN A 130 -14.50 -12.00 -8.49
C GLN A 130 -14.31 -11.42 -9.88
N LEU A 131 -13.08 -11.43 -10.42
CA LEU A 131 -12.79 -10.89 -11.74
C LEU A 131 -13.60 -11.61 -12.82
N ILE A 132 -13.62 -12.95 -12.81
CA ILE A 132 -14.44 -13.77 -13.72
C ILE A 132 -15.91 -13.37 -13.61
N PHE A 133 -16.43 -13.29 -12.39
CA PHE A 133 -17.83 -12.96 -12.12
C PHE A 133 -18.23 -11.56 -12.63
N GLN A 134 -17.43 -10.53 -12.34
CA GLN A 134 -17.72 -9.16 -12.76
C GLN A 134 -17.58 -8.98 -14.28
N ILE A 135 -16.55 -9.56 -14.89
CA ILE A 135 -16.39 -9.51 -16.35
C ILE A 135 -17.54 -10.23 -17.05
N ASN A 136 -18.01 -11.36 -16.54
CA ASN A 136 -19.16 -12.07 -17.10
C ASN A 136 -20.48 -11.29 -16.95
N LYS A 137 -20.61 -10.39 -15.96
CA LYS A 137 -21.75 -9.45 -15.90
C LYS A 137 -21.70 -8.40 -17.01
N ILE A 138 -20.50 -7.93 -17.36
CA ILE A 138 -20.28 -6.93 -18.42
C ILE A 138 -20.42 -7.56 -19.82
N PHE A 139 -19.87 -8.76 -19.99
CA PHE A 139 -19.83 -9.51 -21.25
C PHE A 139 -20.36 -10.95 -21.08
N PRO A 140 -21.68 -11.15 -20.97
CA PRO A 140 -22.26 -12.47 -20.73
C PRO A 140 -21.89 -13.50 -21.80
N GLY A 141 -21.43 -14.68 -21.36
CA GLY A 141 -21.12 -15.83 -22.21
C GLY A 141 -19.82 -15.74 -23.01
N GLN A 142 -19.05 -14.66 -22.88
CA GLN A 142 -17.81 -14.48 -23.62
C GLN A 142 -16.61 -15.20 -23.00
N ASN A 143 -16.63 -15.46 -21.68
CA ASN A 143 -15.56 -16.15 -20.95
C ASN A 143 -14.17 -15.53 -21.20
N TYR A 144 -14.09 -14.19 -21.19
CA TYR A 144 -12.85 -13.45 -21.47
C TYR A 144 -11.74 -13.70 -20.43
N ILE A 145 -12.10 -14.05 -19.20
CA ILE A 145 -11.16 -14.41 -18.14
C ILE A 145 -11.23 -15.93 -17.94
N PRO A 146 -10.13 -16.66 -18.13
CA PRO A 146 -10.08 -18.11 -17.92
C PRO A 146 -10.45 -18.54 -16.49
N ASP A 147 -10.98 -19.75 -16.37
CA ASP A 147 -11.29 -20.36 -15.08
C ASP A 147 -10.01 -20.64 -14.26
N LEU A 148 -10.18 -20.87 -12.95
CA LEU A 148 -9.07 -21.13 -12.01
C LEU A 148 -8.15 -22.27 -12.48
N THR A 149 -8.72 -23.33 -13.06
CA THR A 149 -7.99 -24.52 -13.50
C THR A 149 -7.21 -24.31 -14.80
N GLU A 150 -7.62 -23.34 -15.61
CA GLU A 150 -6.97 -22.99 -16.88
C GLU A 150 -5.79 -22.03 -16.67
N SER A 151 -5.79 -21.31 -15.53
CA SER A 151 -4.75 -20.37 -15.16
C SER A 151 -3.57 -21.07 -14.45
N PRO A 152 -2.37 -21.14 -15.06
CA PRO A 152 -1.25 -21.89 -14.49
C PRO A 152 -0.74 -21.28 -13.19
N LEU A 153 -0.44 -22.13 -12.20
CA LEU A 153 0.16 -21.71 -10.95
C LEU A 153 1.60 -21.25 -11.16
N LEU A 154 1.92 -20.06 -10.66
CA LEU A 154 3.27 -19.48 -10.68
C LEU A 154 4.00 -19.69 -9.36
N ALA A 155 3.32 -19.42 -8.24
CA ALA A 155 3.82 -19.60 -6.89
C ALA A 155 2.64 -19.64 -5.90
N TYR A 156 2.90 -19.97 -4.65
CA TYR A 156 1.90 -19.82 -3.59
C TYR A 156 2.54 -19.55 -2.23
N SER A 157 1.77 -18.99 -1.30
CA SER A 157 2.21 -18.78 0.08
C SER A 157 1.02 -18.86 1.05
N PRO A 158 0.96 -19.87 1.94
CA PRO A 158 -0.17 -20.02 2.83
C PRO A 158 -0.39 -18.80 3.71
N MET A 159 -1.65 -18.47 3.95
CA MET A 159 -2.04 -17.51 4.97
C MET A 159 -1.79 -18.10 6.36
N VAL A 160 -1.02 -17.37 7.17
CA VAL A 160 -0.61 -17.76 8.52
C VAL A 160 -0.84 -16.61 9.49
N PHE A 161 -0.83 -16.92 10.78
CA PHE A 161 -0.67 -15.89 11.80
C PHE A 161 0.82 -15.69 12.08
N MET A 162 1.34 -14.54 11.71
CA MET A 162 2.67 -14.09 12.11
C MET A 162 2.60 -13.52 13.52
N THR A 163 3.49 -13.97 14.40
CA THR A 163 3.63 -13.47 15.77
C THR A 163 5.09 -13.62 16.23
N GLN A 164 5.47 -13.01 17.36
CA GLN A 164 6.77 -13.25 17.96
C GLN A 164 6.84 -14.69 18.54
N ALA A 165 8.02 -15.30 18.51
CA ALA A 165 8.19 -16.71 18.84
C ALA A 165 7.74 -17.09 20.27
N ASP A 166 7.82 -16.16 21.21
CA ASP A 166 7.36 -16.31 22.60
C ASP A 166 5.83 -16.35 22.74
N LEU A 167 5.09 -15.75 21.81
CA LEU A 167 3.62 -15.77 21.77
C LEU A 167 3.07 -16.92 20.91
N ALA A 168 3.88 -17.49 20.02
CA ALA A 168 3.45 -18.50 19.06
C ALA A 168 2.84 -19.76 19.70
N GLY A 169 3.36 -20.17 20.86
CA GLY A 169 2.86 -21.34 21.60
C GLY A 169 1.39 -21.20 22.01
N GLY A 170 0.99 -20.03 22.54
CA GLY A 170 -0.39 -19.80 22.98
C GLY A 170 -1.36 -19.69 21.81
N LEU A 171 -0.95 -19.08 20.70
CA LEU A 171 -1.75 -19.04 19.48
C LEU A 171 -1.94 -20.42 18.85
N ALA A 172 -0.92 -21.28 18.90
CA ALA A 172 -0.98 -22.63 18.35
C ALA A 172 -1.75 -23.62 19.23
N ALA A 173 -1.98 -23.29 20.50
CA ALA A 173 -2.66 -24.15 21.47
C ALA A 173 -4.19 -24.09 21.37
N VAL A 174 -4.75 -23.07 20.71
CA VAL A 174 -6.20 -22.91 20.53
C VAL A 174 -6.66 -23.56 19.23
N ASP A 175 -7.83 -24.22 19.26
CA ASP A 175 -8.38 -24.93 18.10
C ASP A 175 -8.65 -24.02 16.90
N ASP A 176 -9.19 -22.83 17.16
CA ASP A 176 -9.51 -21.81 16.18
C ASP A 176 -9.22 -20.42 16.76
N LEU A 177 -8.15 -19.80 16.28
CA LEU A 177 -7.72 -18.50 16.78
C LEU A 177 -8.76 -17.41 16.53
N TYR A 178 -9.46 -17.40 15.39
CA TYR A 178 -10.47 -16.37 15.12
C TYR A 178 -11.65 -16.47 16.07
N VAL A 179 -12.08 -17.70 16.41
CA VAL A 179 -13.10 -17.93 17.43
C VAL A 179 -12.63 -17.44 18.80
N SER A 180 -11.40 -17.74 19.20
CA SER A 180 -10.81 -17.28 20.46
C SER A 180 -10.69 -15.76 20.52
N LEU A 181 -10.31 -15.12 19.42
CA LEU A 181 -10.20 -13.66 19.30
C LEU A 181 -11.54 -12.93 19.47
N VAL A 182 -12.69 -13.62 19.41
CA VAL A 182 -13.98 -12.98 19.71
C VAL A 182 -14.06 -12.53 21.17
N GLU A 183 -13.46 -13.28 22.10
CA GLU A 183 -13.59 -13.05 23.55
C GLU A 183 -12.25 -12.75 24.24
N ALA A 184 -11.14 -13.31 23.77
CA ALA A 184 -9.82 -13.13 24.36
C ALA A 184 -9.40 -11.65 24.34
N LYS A 185 -8.97 -11.11 25.47
CA LYS A 185 -8.54 -9.71 25.64
C LYS A 185 -7.02 -9.60 25.59
N ASN A 186 -6.32 -10.57 26.17
CA ASN A 186 -4.87 -10.62 26.27
C ASN A 186 -4.36 -12.03 25.97
N HIS A 187 -3.03 -12.18 25.85
CA HIS A 187 -2.41 -13.47 25.55
C HIS A 187 -2.57 -14.51 26.67
N GLN A 188 -2.86 -14.10 27.92
CA GLN A 188 -3.16 -15.03 29.02
C GLN A 188 -4.50 -15.77 28.84
N ASP A 189 -5.44 -15.16 28.12
CA ASP A 189 -6.70 -15.81 27.75
C ASP A 189 -6.49 -16.95 26.73
N LEU A 190 -5.36 -16.97 26.02
CA LEU A 190 -4.97 -18.02 25.06
C LEU A 190 -4.03 -19.05 25.69
N ASP A 191 -3.07 -18.59 26.50
CA ASP A 191 -2.19 -19.43 27.30
C ASP A 191 -1.96 -18.79 28.67
N SER A 192 -2.45 -19.45 29.73
CA SER A 192 -2.30 -19.01 31.12
C SER A 192 -0.86 -18.71 31.57
N LYS A 193 0.15 -19.21 30.85
CA LYS A 193 1.58 -18.97 31.13
C LYS A 193 2.16 -17.77 30.38
N ALA A 194 1.42 -17.19 29.42
CA ALA A 194 1.86 -16.05 28.64
C ALA A 194 1.92 -14.78 29.50
N ALA A 195 2.64 -13.77 28.99
CA ALA A 195 2.60 -12.43 29.57
C ALA A 195 1.19 -11.83 29.45
N PRO A 196 0.75 -10.96 30.38
CA PRO A 196 -0.53 -10.25 30.31
C PRO A 196 -0.53 -9.14 29.24
N LEU A 197 -0.06 -9.45 28.04
CA LEU A 197 0.02 -8.55 26.91
C LEU A 197 -1.35 -8.46 26.21
N PRO A 198 -1.89 -7.26 25.92
CA PRO A 198 -3.11 -7.13 25.13
C PRO A 198 -2.98 -7.79 23.75
N ILE A 199 -4.06 -8.38 23.24
CA ILE A 199 -4.06 -8.87 21.86
C ILE A 199 -4.36 -7.72 20.92
N THR A 200 -3.32 -7.23 20.26
CA THR A 200 -3.42 -6.34 19.09
C THR A 200 -3.27 -7.15 17.81
N TYR A 201 -4.19 -6.94 16.88
CA TYR A 201 -4.33 -7.73 15.67
C TYR A 201 -4.21 -6.85 14.43
N VAL A 202 -3.65 -7.36 13.33
CA VAL A 202 -3.61 -6.63 12.05
C VAL A 202 -3.87 -7.55 10.85
N HIS A 203 -4.52 -6.99 9.84
CA HIS A 203 -4.55 -7.53 8.48
C HIS A 203 -4.71 -6.38 7.47
N THR A 204 -4.56 -6.66 6.19
CA THR A 204 -4.77 -5.64 5.15
C THR A 204 -6.25 -5.40 4.89
N ALA A 205 -6.61 -4.26 4.31
CA ALA A 205 -7.99 -3.97 3.97
C ALA A 205 -8.53 -4.98 2.93
N PRO A 206 -9.66 -5.67 3.21
CA PRO A 206 -10.23 -6.67 2.32
C PRO A 206 -10.58 -6.17 0.92
N THR A 207 -10.85 -4.87 0.78
CA THR A 207 -11.24 -4.22 -0.47
C THR A 207 -10.06 -3.86 -1.37
N ARG A 208 -8.82 -3.94 -0.86
CA ARG A 208 -7.61 -3.55 -1.61
C ARG A 208 -6.64 -4.72 -1.78
N SER A 209 -6.56 -5.61 -0.79
CA SER A 209 -5.53 -6.65 -0.71
C SER A 209 -6.10 -8.06 -0.55
N ASN A 210 -5.48 -9.02 -1.23
CA ASN A 210 -5.87 -10.44 -1.18
C ASN A 210 -5.76 -11.04 0.23
N SER A 211 -4.67 -10.79 0.96
CA SER A 211 -4.51 -11.31 2.32
C SER A 211 -5.63 -10.83 3.25
N GLY A 212 -6.10 -9.59 3.06
CA GLY A 212 -7.21 -9.00 3.80
C GLY A 212 -8.53 -9.66 3.45
N LEU A 213 -8.78 -9.91 2.16
CA LEU A 213 -9.98 -10.59 1.70
C LEU A 213 -10.04 -12.04 2.19
N GLN A 214 -8.95 -12.79 2.02
CA GLN A 214 -8.83 -14.16 2.52
C GLN A 214 -8.98 -14.21 4.05
N THR A 215 -8.42 -13.24 4.77
CA THR A 215 -8.61 -13.09 6.22
C THR A 215 -10.07 -12.88 6.58
N LEU A 216 -10.79 -11.98 5.89
CA LEU A 216 -12.20 -11.71 6.15
C LEU A 216 -13.05 -12.96 5.89
N VAL A 217 -12.81 -13.66 4.78
CA VAL A 217 -13.50 -14.92 4.47
C VAL A 217 -13.19 -15.99 5.51
N ALA A 218 -11.92 -16.12 5.93
CA ALA A 218 -11.51 -17.07 6.96
C ALA A 218 -12.14 -16.75 8.32
N GLN A 219 -12.28 -15.47 8.69
CA GLN A 219 -13.00 -15.04 9.89
C GLN A 219 -14.45 -15.53 9.85
N PHE A 220 -15.19 -15.27 8.76
CA PHE A 220 -16.57 -15.74 8.62
C PHE A 220 -16.69 -17.27 8.63
N ALA A 221 -15.78 -17.98 7.94
CA ALA A 221 -15.73 -19.43 7.96
C ALA A 221 -15.57 -19.97 9.41
N SER A 222 -14.58 -19.42 10.12
CA SER A 222 -14.24 -19.78 11.50
C SER A 222 -15.41 -19.54 12.46
N VAL A 223 -15.98 -18.33 12.48
CA VAL A 223 -17.06 -18.00 13.44
C VAL A 223 -18.40 -18.66 13.10
N SER A 224 -18.57 -19.16 11.87
CA SER A 224 -19.77 -19.89 11.45
C SER A 224 -19.64 -21.41 11.61
N GLY A 225 -18.41 -21.92 11.64
CA GLY A 225 -18.10 -23.36 11.57
C GLY A 225 -18.36 -23.98 10.19
N LYS A 226 -18.53 -23.17 9.14
CA LYS A 226 -18.79 -23.61 7.77
C LYS A 226 -17.56 -23.41 6.89
N ARG A 227 -17.40 -24.26 5.87
CA ARG A 227 -16.36 -24.01 4.86
C ARG A 227 -16.74 -22.80 4.00
N PRO A 228 -15.79 -22.03 3.46
CA PRO A 228 -16.12 -20.83 2.70
C PRO A 228 -17.08 -21.07 1.54
N GLN A 229 -16.93 -22.16 0.78
CA GLN A 229 -17.83 -22.50 -0.33
C GLN A 229 -19.28 -22.82 0.09
N GLU A 230 -19.53 -23.04 1.37
CA GLU A 230 -20.86 -23.34 1.94
C GLU A 230 -21.52 -22.10 2.58
N LEU A 231 -20.77 -21.00 2.70
CA LEU A 231 -21.28 -19.75 3.27
C LEU A 231 -22.34 -19.13 2.37
N THR A 232 -23.34 -18.53 3.01
CA THR A 232 -24.43 -17.81 2.34
C THR A 232 -24.46 -16.34 2.78
N ILE A 233 -25.17 -15.50 2.04
CA ILE A 233 -25.41 -14.09 2.42
C ILE A 233 -26.09 -13.99 3.81
N ALA A 234 -26.96 -14.95 4.14
CA ALA A 234 -27.60 -15.01 5.46
C ALA A 234 -26.59 -15.28 6.59
N ASP A 235 -25.58 -16.11 6.33
CA ASP A 235 -24.49 -16.35 7.29
C ASP A 235 -23.69 -15.08 7.55
N VAL A 236 -23.39 -14.28 6.51
CA VAL A 236 -22.70 -13.00 6.67
C VAL A 236 -23.45 -12.11 7.67
N LYS A 237 -24.75 -11.91 7.47
CA LYS A 237 -25.58 -11.10 8.39
C LYS A 237 -25.65 -11.71 9.79
N LYS A 238 -25.72 -13.03 9.91
CA LYS A 238 -25.81 -13.73 11.20
C LYS A 238 -24.53 -13.60 12.03
N TYR A 239 -23.37 -13.58 11.39
CA TYR A 239 -22.08 -13.68 12.08
C TYR A 239 -21.24 -12.38 12.07
N GLN A 240 -21.71 -11.31 11.41
CA GLN A 240 -20.99 -10.03 11.33
C GLN A 240 -20.64 -9.42 12.70
N ASP A 241 -21.42 -9.67 13.75
CA ASP A 241 -21.12 -9.19 15.12
C ASP A 241 -19.86 -9.84 15.70
N ARG A 242 -19.68 -11.15 15.45
CA ARG A 242 -18.48 -11.87 15.88
C ARG A 242 -17.27 -11.41 15.10
N VAL A 243 -17.43 -11.20 13.79
CA VAL A 243 -16.37 -10.61 12.96
C VAL A 243 -16.01 -9.21 13.46
N GLN A 244 -17.00 -8.35 13.76
CA GLN A 244 -16.76 -7.02 14.32
C GLN A 244 -15.98 -7.06 15.63
N LYS A 245 -16.27 -8.00 16.55
CA LYS A 245 -15.49 -8.18 17.78
C LYS A 245 -14.00 -8.46 17.50
N ILE A 246 -13.69 -9.26 16.48
CA ILE A 246 -12.30 -9.50 16.03
C ILE A 246 -11.71 -8.21 15.44
N GLN A 247 -12.46 -7.53 14.57
CA GLN A 247 -12.03 -6.28 13.93
C GLN A 247 -11.76 -5.16 14.96
N ASN A 248 -12.46 -5.13 16.09
CA ASN A 248 -12.22 -4.15 17.16
C ASN A 248 -10.82 -4.27 17.81
N LYS A 249 -10.12 -5.40 17.62
CA LYS A 249 -8.72 -5.58 18.04
C LYS A 249 -7.71 -5.01 17.05
N ILE A 250 -8.18 -4.51 15.91
CA ILE A 250 -7.31 -3.96 14.89
C ILE A 250 -6.75 -2.63 15.36
N THR A 251 -5.43 -2.52 15.30
CA THR A 251 -4.70 -1.27 15.51
C THR A 251 -4.60 -0.47 14.22
N ARG A 252 -4.45 -1.18 13.10
CA ARG A 252 -4.38 -0.58 11.76
C ARG A 252 -4.66 -1.62 10.67
N TYR A 253 -5.39 -1.21 9.63
CA TYR A 253 -5.46 -1.97 8.39
C TYR A 253 -4.25 -1.64 7.50
N GLY A 254 -3.72 -2.63 6.81
CA GLY A 254 -2.65 -2.44 5.81
C GLY A 254 -3.18 -2.29 4.39
N LYS A 255 -2.43 -1.65 3.49
CA LYS A 255 -2.76 -1.62 2.05
C LYS A 255 -2.13 -2.76 1.28
N SER A 256 -0.93 -3.15 1.70
CA SER A 256 -0.20 -4.31 1.18
C SER A 256 0.32 -5.16 2.33
N THR A 257 0.31 -6.47 2.15
CA THR A 257 0.70 -7.41 3.21
C THR A 257 2.16 -7.22 3.59
N GLY A 258 3.03 -7.02 2.59
CA GLY A 258 4.46 -6.81 2.82
C GLY A 258 4.78 -5.53 3.61
N SER A 259 4.07 -4.43 3.36
CA SER A 259 4.26 -3.21 4.17
C SER A 259 3.74 -3.39 5.60
N LEU A 260 2.62 -4.09 5.76
CA LEU A 260 2.03 -4.41 7.07
C LEU A 260 2.97 -5.28 7.92
N ALA A 261 3.53 -6.35 7.34
CA ALA A 261 4.49 -7.22 8.02
C ALA A 261 5.75 -6.47 8.43
N LYS A 262 6.28 -5.58 7.56
CA LYS A 262 7.41 -4.70 7.91
C LYS A 262 7.07 -3.76 9.07
N SER A 263 5.86 -3.19 9.10
CA SER A 263 5.41 -2.36 10.21
C SER A 263 5.28 -3.16 11.52
N MET A 264 4.82 -4.40 11.45
CA MET A 264 4.76 -5.30 12.61
C MET A 264 6.15 -5.58 13.18
N VAL A 265 7.15 -5.86 12.35
CA VAL A 265 8.55 -6.05 12.78
C VAL A 265 9.12 -4.76 13.37
N LYS A 266 8.88 -3.62 12.71
CA LYS A 266 9.41 -2.32 13.15
C LYS A 266 8.85 -1.85 14.48
N ASN A 267 7.53 -2.03 14.70
CA ASN A 267 6.81 -1.42 15.82
C ASN A 267 6.59 -2.38 17.00
N GLY A 268 6.86 -3.67 16.82
CA GLY A 268 6.79 -4.66 17.90
C GLY A 268 5.37 -5.10 18.29
N PRO A 269 5.25 -5.89 19.36
CA PRO A 269 4.05 -6.68 19.67
C PRO A 269 2.92 -5.83 20.26
N PHE A 270 3.21 -4.66 20.81
CA PHE A 270 2.18 -3.70 21.23
C PHE A 270 1.45 -3.08 20.04
N TRP A 271 2.15 -2.83 18.92
CA TRP A 271 1.51 -2.36 17.70
C TRP A 271 0.73 -3.46 16.99
N ALA A 272 1.31 -4.66 16.89
CA ALA A 272 0.62 -5.85 16.43
C ALA A 272 1.27 -7.10 17.02
N SER A 273 0.57 -7.74 17.96
CA SER A 273 0.98 -9.02 18.53
C SER A 273 0.66 -10.19 17.60
N VAL A 274 -0.35 -10.03 16.73
CA VAL A 274 -0.80 -11.05 15.78
C VAL A 274 -1.07 -10.39 14.42
N GLY A 275 -0.46 -10.90 13.35
CA GLY A 275 -0.72 -10.45 11.97
C GLY A 275 -1.23 -11.60 11.10
N SER A 276 -2.32 -11.38 10.36
CA SER A 276 -2.74 -12.33 9.31
C SER A 276 -2.05 -11.97 8.00
N VAL A 277 -1.05 -12.77 7.62
CA VAL A 277 -0.12 -12.49 6.52
C VAL A 277 0.26 -13.77 5.77
N TYR A 278 1.02 -13.63 4.69
CA TYR A 278 1.60 -14.78 3.99
C TYR A 278 2.81 -15.35 4.74
N GLU A 279 3.01 -16.66 4.65
CA GLU A 279 4.19 -17.36 5.17
C GLU A 279 5.52 -16.77 4.64
N SER A 280 5.55 -16.35 3.39
CA SER A 280 6.72 -15.72 2.75
C SER A 280 7.18 -14.47 3.52
N LEU A 281 6.27 -13.76 4.17
CA LEU A 281 6.56 -12.56 4.94
C LEU A 281 7.10 -12.88 6.34
N VAL A 282 6.80 -14.04 6.90
CA VAL A 282 7.48 -14.55 8.10
C VAL A 282 8.94 -14.87 7.77
N ILE A 283 9.19 -15.53 6.64
CA ILE A 283 10.56 -15.76 6.14
C ILE A 283 11.27 -14.42 5.91
N SER A 284 10.60 -13.46 5.28
CA SER A 284 11.16 -12.12 5.03
C SER A 284 11.52 -11.40 6.33
N ALA A 285 10.65 -11.45 7.34
CA ALA A 285 10.89 -10.86 8.65
C ALA A 285 12.13 -11.43 9.34
N ASN A 286 12.33 -12.76 9.25
CA ASN A 286 13.48 -13.44 9.83
C ASN A 286 14.74 -13.41 8.93
N SER A 287 14.63 -12.92 7.70
CA SER A 287 15.75 -12.76 6.77
C SER A 287 16.42 -11.37 6.86
N GLN A 288 15.77 -10.41 7.52
CA GLN A 288 16.34 -9.07 7.74
C GLN A 288 17.35 -9.15 8.90
N GLY A 289 18.62 -8.81 8.61
CA GLY A 289 19.72 -8.94 9.57
C GLY A 289 19.58 -8.07 10.83
N ASN A 290 20.23 -8.52 11.92
CA ASN A 290 20.21 -7.96 13.28
C ASN A 290 18.88 -7.98 14.05
N ASN A 291 17.86 -8.72 13.59
CA ASN A 291 16.68 -8.95 14.42
C ASN A 291 17.04 -9.84 15.62
N THR A 292 17.00 -9.27 16.82
CA THR A 292 17.07 -9.99 18.10
C THR A 292 15.77 -10.74 18.42
N VAL A 293 14.71 -10.45 17.65
CA VAL A 293 13.37 -11.01 17.80
C VAL A 293 13.06 -11.91 16.61
N ASN A 294 12.76 -13.17 16.89
CA ASN A 294 12.30 -14.12 15.89
C ASN A 294 10.78 -14.09 15.78
N TYR A 295 10.27 -14.08 14.56
CA TYR A 295 8.85 -14.25 14.26
C TYR A 295 8.57 -15.71 13.87
N GLN A 296 7.36 -16.18 14.12
CA GLN A 296 6.92 -17.52 13.77
C GLN A 296 5.56 -17.47 13.08
N ALA A 297 5.40 -18.35 12.08
CA ALA A 297 4.14 -18.66 11.46
C ALA A 297 3.40 -19.68 12.32
N VAL A 298 2.22 -19.29 12.81
CA VAL A 298 1.24 -20.22 13.36
C VAL A 298 0.27 -20.56 12.23
N TYR A 299 0.27 -21.84 11.83
CA TYR A 299 -0.58 -22.36 10.76
C TYR A 299 -1.96 -22.70 11.33
N PRO A 300 -3.04 -22.09 10.83
CA PRO A 300 -4.39 -22.51 11.20
C PRO A 300 -4.65 -23.95 10.74
N SER A 301 -5.58 -24.64 11.41
CA SER A 301 -6.03 -25.98 11.00
C SER A 301 -6.65 -25.97 9.58
N ALA A 302 -7.25 -24.86 9.17
CA ALA A 302 -7.73 -24.61 7.82
C ALA A 302 -7.51 -23.15 7.38
N THR A 303 -6.95 -22.94 6.19
CA THR A 303 -6.58 -21.61 5.67
C THR A 303 -6.47 -21.59 4.14
N PHE A 304 -6.28 -20.42 3.54
CA PHE A 304 -5.98 -20.32 2.10
C PHE A 304 -4.50 -20.54 1.83
N SER A 305 -4.18 -21.30 0.76
CA SER A 305 -2.80 -21.47 0.28
C SER A 305 -2.26 -20.24 -0.49
N SER A 306 -3.12 -19.28 -0.85
CA SER A 306 -2.83 -18.11 -1.69
C SER A 306 -2.11 -18.47 -2.97
N ASN A 307 -2.82 -19.19 -3.82
CA ASN A 307 -2.34 -19.59 -5.14
C ASN A 307 -2.24 -18.37 -6.06
N ILE A 308 -1.03 -18.03 -6.50
CA ILE A 308 -0.75 -16.93 -7.43
C ILE A 308 -0.67 -17.52 -8.84
N ARG A 309 -1.66 -17.20 -9.68
CA ARG A 309 -1.83 -17.79 -11.01
C ARG A 309 -1.61 -16.76 -12.11
N ALA A 310 -1.07 -17.20 -13.24
CA ALA A 310 -1.04 -16.39 -14.45
C ALA A 310 -2.36 -16.53 -15.19
N ILE A 311 -3.04 -15.42 -15.40
CA ILE A 311 -4.27 -15.31 -16.16
C ILE A 311 -3.90 -14.69 -17.51
N LEU A 312 -4.09 -15.45 -18.58
CA LEU A 312 -3.97 -14.97 -19.96
C LEU A 312 -5.40 -14.80 -20.52
N PRO A 313 -5.93 -13.57 -20.61
CA PRO A 313 -7.29 -13.35 -21.08
C PRO A 313 -7.53 -13.91 -22.49
N ASN A 314 -8.71 -14.49 -22.70
CA ASN A 314 -9.20 -14.87 -24.02
C ASN A 314 -10.14 -13.77 -24.53
N ALA A 315 -9.60 -12.57 -24.74
CA ALA A 315 -10.37 -11.35 -24.88
C ALA A 315 -9.90 -10.53 -26.09
N PRO A 316 -10.75 -9.67 -26.69
CA PRO A 316 -10.40 -8.92 -27.89
C PRO A 316 -9.27 -7.90 -27.67
N TRP A 317 -8.95 -7.57 -26.42
CA TRP A 317 -7.83 -6.69 -26.08
C TRP A 317 -6.47 -7.39 -25.99
N VAL A 318 -6.43 -8.72 -26.18
CA VAL A 318 -5.19 -9.48 -26.28
C VAL A 318 -5.07 -10.01 -27.70
N SER A 319 -4.19 -9.42 -28.49
CA SER A 319 -3.94 -9.86 -29.87
C SER A 319 -3.33 -11.26 -29.93
N GLU A 320 -3.42 -11.93 -31.09
CA GLU A 320 -2.81 -13.25 -31.29
C GLU A 320 -1.29 -13.27 -31.00
N LYS A 321 -0.59 -12.17 -31.33
CA LYS A 321 0.84 -12.04 -31.05
C LYS A 321 1.11 -11.89 -29.55
N GLU A 322 0.29 -11.11 -28.86
CA GLU A 322 0.37 -10.96 -27.40
C GLU A 322 0.03 -12.25 -26.68
N LYS A 323 -0.96 -13.01 -27.17
CA LYS A 323 -1.32 -14.32 -26.66
C LYS A 323 -0.15 -15.30 -26.77
N ALA A 324 0.44 -15.43 -27.96
CA ALA A 324 1.60 -16.30 -28.17
C ALA A 324 2.82 -15.91 -27.33
N ALA A 325 3.09 -14.60 -27.19
CA ALA A 325 4.17 -14.10 -26.35
C ALA A 325 3.87 -14.28 -24.85
N GLY A 326 2.62 -14.08 -24.43
CA GLY A 326 2.13 -14.32 -23.08
C GLY A 326 2.27 -15.78 -22.65
N GLU A 327 1.97 -16.72 -23.54
CA GLU A 327 2.21 -18.16 -23.32
C GLU A 327 3.69 -18.46 -23.09
N LYS A 328 4.59 -17.90 -23.92
CA LYS A 328 6.05 -18.04 -23.72
C LYS A 328 6.52 -17.40 -22.41
N VAL A 329 5.94 -16.26 -22.02
CA VAL A 329 6.22 -15.65 -20.71
C VAL A 329 5.79 -16.60 -19.58
N ILE A 330 4.58 -17.15 -19.62
CA ILE A 330 4.08 -18.09 -18.60
C ILE A 330 4.97 -19.33 -18.52
N GLU A 331 5.37 -19.90 -19.67
CA GLU A 331 6.31 -21.02 -19.74
C GLU A 331 7.62 -20.66 -19.04
N PHE A 332 8.21 -19.50 -19.39
CA PHE A 332 9.45 -19.03 -18.79
C PHE A 332 9.36 -18.83 -17.27
N LEU A 333 8.26 -18.23 -16.78
CA LEU A 333 8.02 -18.04 -15.35
C LEU A 333 7.94 -19.37 -14.60
N ARG A 334 7.47 -20.43 -15.27
CA ARG A 334 7.31 -21.77 -14.70
C ARG A 334 8.52 -22.68 -14.91
N GLN A 335 9.59 -22.22 -15.57
CA GLN A 335 10.83 -23.01 -15.68
C GLN A 335 11.46 -23.22 -14.29
N PRO A 336 12.05 -24.41 -14.00
CA PRO A 336 12.69 -24.68 -12.71
C PRO A 336 13.70 -23.62 -12.28
N GLU A 337 14.49 -23.08 -13.22
CA GLU A 337 15.50 -22.06 -12.91
C GLU A 337 14.88 -20.70 -12.57
N THR A 338 13.72 -20.37 -13.14
CA THR A 338 12.97 -19.15 -12.78
C THR A 338 12.26 -19.35 -11.45
N GLN A 339 11.74 -20.55 -11.18
CA GLN A 339 11.07 -20.91 -9.93
C GLN A 339 11.99 -20.89 -8.70
N LYS A 340 13.32 -21.03 -8.88
CA LYS A 340 14.30 -20.76 -7.82
C LYS A 340 14.23 -19.32 -7.29
N ILE A 341 13.81 -18.35 -8.11
CA ILE A 341 13.58 -16.96 -7.67
C ILE A 341 12.44 -16.93 -6.64
N ALA A 342 11.35 -17.65 -6.89
CA ALA A 342 10.23 -17.74 -5.95
C ALA A 342 10.69 -18.33 -4.61
N VAL A 343 11.43 -19.45 -4.66
CA VAL A 343 11.98 -20.10 -3.46
C VAL A 343 12.87 -19.17 -2.64
N ASP A 344 13.76 -18.42 -3.31
CA ASP A 344 14.65 -17.46 -2.64
C ASP A 344 13.88 -16.32 -1.96
N LEU A 345 12.74 -15.91 -2.53
CA LEU A 345 11.84 -14.92 -1.97
C LEU A 345 10.92 -15.46 -0.87
N GLY A 346 11.00 -16.76 -0.54
CA GLY A 346 10.14 -17.41 0.45
C GLY A 346 8.75 -17.79 -0.09
N LEU A 347 8.54 -17.72 -1.41
CA LEU A 347 7.35 -18.24 -2.09
C LEU A 347 7.54 -19.72 -2.42
N ARG A 348 6.49 -20.52 -2.27
CA ARG A 348 6.51 -21.93 -2.65
C ARG A 348 6.37 -22.05 -4.18
N PRO A 349 7.14 -22.93 -4.85
CA PRO A 349 7.09 -23.08 -6.31
C PRO A 349 5.70 -23.45 -6.83
N GLY A 350 5.32 -22.90 -7.99
CA GLY A 350 4.07 -23.24 -8.68
C GLY A 350 4.14 -24.53 -9.51
N ILE A 351 5.28 -25.21 -9.52
CA ILE A 351 5.50 -26.47 -10.24
C ILE A 351 6.07 -27.56 -9.32
N PRO A 352 5.80 -28.85 -9.60
CA PRO A 352 6.42 -29.94 -8.88
C PRO A 352 7.93 -30.04 -9.19
N GLY A 353 8.69 -30.67 -8.29
CA GLY A 353 10.09 -31.02 -8.52
C GLY A 353 11.12 -29.91 -8.27
N VAL A 354 10.69 -28.69 -7.93
CA VAL A 354 11.59 -27.62 -7.47
C VAL A 354 11.75 -27.76 -5.95
N PRO A 355 12.97 -28.02 -5.43
CA PRO A 355 13.19 -28.20 -4.00
C PRO A 355 12.99 -26.88 -3.24
N LEU A 356 12.42 -26.97 -2.05
CA LEU A 356 12.39 -25.85 -1.11
C LEU A 356 13.82 -25.55 -0.64
N GLY A 357 14.17 -24.26 -0.53
CA GLY A 357 15.46 -23.81 -0.01
C GLY A 357 15.51 -23.89 1.52
N SER A 358 16.70 -23.64 2.09
CA SER A 358 16.93 -23.66 3.55
C SER A 358 16.07 -22.67 4.35
N LYS A 359 15.54 -21.64 3.67
CA LYS A 359 14.60 -20.66 4.23
C LYS A 359 13.27 -21.25 4.68
N PHE A 360 12.88 -22.43 4.18
CA PHE A 360 11.65 -23.12 4.61
C PHE A 360 11.92 -24.01 5.82
N SER A 361 12.36 -23.40 6.93
CA SER A 361 12.75 -24.12 8.14
C SER A 361 12.38 -23.36 9.42
N PRO A 362 12.37 -24.05 10.59
CA PRO A 362 12.08 -23.40 11.87
C PRO A 362 13.00 -22.23 12.20
N GLN A 363 14.22 -22.21 11.67
CA GLN A 363 15.15 -21.08 11.80
C GLN A 363 14.56 -19.77 11.24
N PHE A 364 13.75 -19.87 10.19
CA PHE A 364 13.05 -18.74 9.57
C PHE A 364 11.58 -18.66 10.01
N GLY A 365 11.22 -19.34 11.10
CA GLY A 365 9.89 -19.26 11.70
C GLY A 365 8.81 -20.04 10.96
N VAL A 366 9.16 -20.92 10.03
CA VAL A 366 8.20 -21.64 9.16
C VAL A 366 8.46 -23.14 9.12
N GLN A 367 7.53 -23.90 8.55
CA GLN A 367 7.67 -25.34 8.37
C GLN A 367 7.81 -25.68 6.88
N ALA A 368 8.68 -26.63 6.54
CA ALA A 368 8.80 -27.09 5.15
C ALA A 368 7.49 -27.74 4.65
N ASN A 369 6.86 -28.56 5.51
CA ASN A 369 5.67 -29.34 5.20
C ASN A 369 4.55 -29.09 6.23
N PRO A 370 4.01 -27.86 6.29
CA PRO A 370 2.93 -27.54 7.22
C PRO A 370 1.67 -28.36 6.87
N GLN A 371 0.88 -28.70 7.89
CA GLN A 371 -0.39 -29.40 7.72
C GLN A 371 -1.53 -28.42 7.97
N TYR A 372 -2.37 -28.21 6.95
CA TYR A 372 -3.60 -27.42 7.05
C TYR A 372 -4.56 -27.85 5.93
N ASP A 373 -5.87 -27.74 6.18
CA ASP A 373 -6.90 -27.92 5.17
C ASP A 373 -7.00 -26.65 4.31
N SER A 374 -6.88 -26.79 2.99
CA SER A 374 -6.89 -25.64 2.08
C SER A 374 -8.32 -25.20 1.76
N TYR A 375 -8.61 -23.93 2.00
CA TYR A 375 -9.90 -23.34 1.65
C TYR A 375 -10.07 -23.12 0.15
N ARG A 376 -11.32 -23.28 -0.31
CA ARG A 376 -11.77 -22.90 -1.65
C ARG A 376 -12.54 -21.59 -1.59
N PRO A 377 -12.59 -20.79 -2.67
CA PRO A 377 -13.34 -19.55 -2.67
C PRO A 377 -14.85 -19.77 -2.38
N PRO A 378 -15.50 -18.85 -1.62
CA PRO A 378 -16.95 -18.76 -1.55
C PRO A 378 -17.54 -18.29 -2.90
N LYS A 379 -18.88 -18.35 -3.02
CA LYS A 379 -19.58 -17.76 -4.17
C LYS A 379 -19.31 -16.25 -4.26
N PRO A 380 -19.15 -15.68 -5.47
CA PRO A 380 -18.80 -14.27 -5.61
C PRO A 380 -19.77 -13.29 -4.92
N GLU A 381 -21.06 -13.55 -4.94
CA GLU A 381 -22.09 -12.72 -4.30
C GLU A 381 -21.98 -12.73 -2.77
N VAL A 382 -21.49 -13.84 -2.21
CA VAL A 382 -21.26 -13.97 -0.76
C VAL A 382 -20.04 -13.13 -0.36
N VAL A 383 -19.01 -13.07 -1.20
CA VAL A 383 -17.86 -12.17 -1.00
C VAL A 383 -18.29 -10.71 -1.07
N GLU A 384 -19.09 -10.32 -2.06
CA GLU A 384 -19.64 -8.96 -2.16
C GLU A 384 -20.38 -8.59 -0.85
N ALA A 385 -21.21 -9.49 -0.33
CA ALA A 385 -21.90 -9.28 0.95
C ALA A 385 -20.93 -9.17 2.15
N MET A 386 -19.86 -9.97 2.18
CA MET A 386 -18.83 -9.86 3.23
C MET A 386 -18.09 -8.53 3.17
N LEU A 387 -17.69 -8.08 1.98
CA LEU A 387 -17.02 -6.80 1.76
C LEU A 387 -17.91 -5.62 2.19
N GLN A 388 -19.19 -5.65 1.81
CA GLN A 388 -20.17 -4.66 2.24
C GLN A 388 -20.34 -4.67 3.76
N SER A 389 -20.53 -5.85 4.38
CA SER A 389 -20.63 -5.98 5.83
C SER A 389 -19.37 -5.44 6.53
N TRP A 390 -18.18 -5.71 6.00
CA TRP A 390 -16.95 -5.15 6.53
C TRP A 390 -16.95 -3.62 6.46
N GLN A 391 -17.15 -3.01 5.29
CA GLN A 391 -17.13 -1.55 5.13
C GLN A 391 -18.18 -0.85 5.99
N SER A 392 -19.42 -1.34 5.99
CA SER A 392 -20.55 -0.65 6.64
C SER A 392 -20.72 -0.97 8.12
N TYR A 393 -20.20 -2.10 8.59
CA TYR A 393 -20.48 -2.62 9.93
C TYR A 393 -19.22 -3.02 10.70
N ALA A 394 -18.44 -3.97 10.18
CA ALA A 394 -17.39 -4.63 10.95
C ALA A 394 -16.06 -3.87 11.00
N LYS A 395 -15.71 -3.04 9.99
CA LYS A 395 -14.50 -2.20 10.00
C LYS A 395 -14.49 -1.36 11.27
N LYS A 396 -13.40 -1.41 12.03
CA LYS A 396 -13.20 -0.59 13.22
C LYS A 396 -13.20 0.88 12.79
N PRO A 397 -14.05 1.75 13.38
CA PRO A 397 -14.10 3.15 13.01
C PRO A 397 -12.83 3.88 13.42
N SER A 398 -12.62 5.08 12.88
CA SER A 398 -11.53 5.97 13.25
C SER A 398 -12.01 7.32 13.79
N GLN A 399 -11.18 7.91 14.65
CA GLN A 399 -11.26 9.30 15.08
C GLN A 399 -9.94 9.98 14.73
N VAL A 400 -9.98 10.81 13.70
CA VAL A 400 -8.79 11.45 13.15
C VAL A 400 -8.79 12.94 13.46
N ALA A 401 -7.72 13.43 14.10
CA ALA A 401 -7.42 14.84 14.22
C ALA A 401 -6.52 15.27 13.05
N LEU A 402 -7.10 15.98 12.08
CA LEU A 402 -6.41 16.57 10.94
C LEU A 402 -5.80 17.91 11.34
N VAL A 403 -4.50 17.93 11.59
CA VAL A 403 -3.75 19.13 11.96
C VAL A 403 -3.24 19.79 10.69
N VAL A 404 -3.81 20.94 10.36
CA VAL A 404 -3.62 21.58 9.04
C VAL A 404 -2.83 22.85 9.18
N ASP A 405 -1.65 22.87 8.57
CA ASP A 405 -0.80 24.05 8.49
C ASP A 405 -1.45 25.09 7.58
N VAL A 406 -1.71 26.28 8.13
CA VAL A 406 -2.18 27.47 7.43
C VAL A 406 -1.21 28.63 7.64
N SER A 407 0.08 28.35 7.83
CA SER A 407 1.12 29.36 7.94
C SER A 407 1.36 30.12 6.63
N GLY A 408 2.12 31.21 6.69
CA GLY A 408 2.38 32.05 5.53
C GLY A 408 3.08 31.35 4.35
N SER A 409 3.83 30.27 4.59
CA SER A 409 4.49 29.45 3.56
C SER A 409 3.51 28.63 2.73
N MET A 410 2.35 28.30 3.29
CA MET A 410 1.29 27.53 2.63
C MET A 410 0.54 28.31 1.54
N ARG A 411 0.85 29.59 1.28
CA ARG A 411 0.14 30.40 0.29
C ARG A 411 0.18 29.79 -1.13
N GLY A 412 -0.84 30.12 -1.92
CA GLY A 412 -0.93 29.72 -3.32
C GLY A 412 -1.29 28.24 -3.49
N GLU A 413 -0.53 27.54 -4.32
CA GLU A 413 -0.83 26.16 -4.72
C GLU A 413 -0.76 25.16 -3.57
N LYS A 414 0.06 25.41 -2.53
CA LYS A 414 0.21 24.50 -1.38
C LYS A 414 -1.08 24.38 -0.57
N LEU A 415 -1.64 25.51 -0.11
CA LEU A 415 -2.93 25.52 0.59
C LEU A 415 -4.06 25.04 -0.31
N SER A 416 -4.04 25.43 -1.59
CA SER A 416 -5.04 24.94 -2.56
C SER A 416 -4.99 23.41 -2.70
N GLY A 417 -3.79 22.83 -2.76
CA GLY A 417 -3.56 21.39 -2.78
C GLY A 417 -4.04 20.70 -1.50
N VAL A 418 -3.75 21.28 -0.33
CA VAL A 418 -4.28 20.80 0.97
C VAL A 418 -5.80 20.87 1.01
N GLN A 419 -6.41 21.96 0.56
CA GLN A 419 -7.86 22.10 0.52
C GLN A 419 -8.48 21.03 -0.37
N ASN A 420 -7.98 20.82 -1.59
CA ASN A 420 -8.46 19.75 -2.48
C ASN A 420 -8.33 18.36 -1.85
N THR A 421 -7.21 18.13 -1.17
CA THR A 421 -6.94 16.88 -0.43
C THR A 421 -7.97 16.64 0.67
N LEU A 422 -8.25 17.67 1.48
CA LEU A 422 -9.24 17.61 2.54
C LEU A 422 -10.67 17.49 2.01
N LEU A 423 -10.98 18.12 0.88
CA LEU A 423 -12.29 17.99 0.21
C LEU A 423 -12.52 16.53 -0.21
N ASN A 424 -11.54 15.89 -0.85
CA ASN A 424 -11.61 14.47 -1.21
C ASN A 424 -11.74 13.58 0.03
N TYR A 425 -11.02 13.89 1.11
CA TYR A 425 -11.15 13.17 2.38
C TYR A 425 -12.59 13.25 2.91
N VAL A 426 -13.14 14.46 3.05
CA VAL A 426 -14.48 14.70 3.60
C VAL A 426 -15.58 14.08 2.73
N GLN A 427 -15.45 14.14 1.40
CA GLN A 427 -16.42 13.53 0.49
C GLN A 427 -16.50 12.01 0.68
N ASN A 428 -15.37 11.35 0.94
CA ASN A 428 -15.28 9.91 1.10
C ASN A 428 -15.49 9.40 2.54
N LEU A 429 -15.75 10.29 3.51
CA LEU A 429 -16.04 9.89 4.89
C LEU A 429 -17.23 8.91 4.94
N GLY A 430 -17.05 7.81 5.66
CA GLY A 430 -18.13 6.89 6.02
C GLY A 430 -19.13 7.56 6.95
N SER A 431 -20.40 7.15 6.91
CA SER A 431 -21.47 7.77 7.72
C SER A 431 -21.27 7.67 9.24
N ARG A 432 -20.41 6.77 9.71
CA ARG A 432 -20.05 6.58 11.13
C ARG A 432 -18.74 7.30 11.52
N GLU A 433 -18.00 7.80 10.55
CA GLU A 433 -16.69 8.42 10.76
C GLU A 433 -16.85 9.89 11.19
N LYS A 434 -15.93 10.32 12.05
CA LYS A 434 -15.83 11.71 12.52
C LYS A 434 -14.38 12.15 12.49
N ILE A 435 -14.14 13.36 12.02
CA ILE A 435 -12.82 13.98 12.07
C ILE A 435 -12.88 15.35 12.74
N ALA A 436 -11.75 15.76 13.28
CA ALA A 436 -11.53 17.09 13.81
C ALA A 436 -10.48 17.80 12.95
N ILE A 437 -10.83 18.91 12.31
CA ILE A 437 -9.87 19.74 11.57
C ILE A 437 -9.35 20.81 12.52
N ILE A 438 -8.03 20.86 12.71
CA ILE A 438 -7.32 21.77 13.63
C ILE A 438 -6.35 22.63 12.80
N PRO A 439 -6.78 23.81 12.32
CA PRO A 439 -5.88 24.73 11.64
C PRO A 439 -4.85 25.31 12.60
N PHE A 440 -3.59 25.43 12.16
CA PHE A 440 -2.55 26.07 12.95
C PHE A 440 -1.62 26.95 12.12
N SER A 441 -1.09 27.98 12.76
CA SER A 441 0.00 28.83 12.26
C SER A 441 0.84 29.32 13.45
N ASN A 442 0.94 30.62 13.71
CA ASN A 442 1.43 31.17 15.00
C ASN A 442 0.38 31.03 16.12
N GLU A 443 -0.85 30.67 15.77
CA GLU A 443 -1.94 30.32 16.68
C GLU A 443 -2.49 28.95 16.32
N ILE A 444 -2.91 28.18 17.31
CA ILE A 444 -3.61 26.90 17.11
C ILE A 444 -5.11 27.18 17.27
N LYS A 445 -5.88 26.97 16.20
CA LYS A 445 -7.33 27.21 16.23
C LYS A 445 -8.07 26.05 16.90
N GLN A 446 -9.27 26.33 17.39
CA GLN A 446 -10.11 25.30 17.99
C GLN A 446 -10.50 24.23 16.96
N PRO A 447 -10.62 22.95 17.36
CA PRO A 447 -11.03 21.87 16.47
C PRO A 447 -12.42 22.11 15.87
N PHE A 448 -12.52 21.97 14.54
CA PHE A 448 -13.78 21.95 13.81
C PHE A 448 -14.19 20.51 13.52
N MET A 449 -15.33 20.08 14.07
CA MET A 449 -15.82 18.71 13.89
C MET A 449 -16.51 18.56 12.53
N VAL A 450 -16.15 17.51 11.80
CA VAL A 450 -16.83 17.09 10.57
C VAL A 450 -17.36 15.68 10.76
N GLU A 451 -18.67 15.52 10.56
CA GLU A 451 -19.34 14.22 10.58
C GLU A 451 -19.53 13.71 9.15
N GLY A 452 -19.46 12.38 8.97
CA GLY A 452 -19.71 11.75 7.66
C GLY A 452 -21.15 11.81 7.15
N THR A 453 -22.05 12.55 7.81
CA THR A 453 -23.42 12.78 7.34
C THR A 453 -23.43 13.78 6.17
N PRO A 454 -24.46 13.80 5.31
CA PRO A 454 -24.53 14.78 4.20
C PRO A 454 -24.40 16.23 4.67
N GLN A 455 -25.04 16.57 5.80
CA GLN A 455 -24.96 17.89 6.43
C GLN A 455 -23.54 18.18 6.96
N GLY A 456 -22.96 17.23 7.72
CA GLY A 456 -21.62 17.37 8.27
C GLY A 456 -20.56 17.53 7.17
N LYS A 457 -20.69 16.78 6.07
CA LYS A 457 -19.83 16.91 4.88
C LYS A 457 -19.94 18.31 4.26
N ALA A 458 -21.16 18.84 4.09
CA ALA A 458 -21.38 20.18 3.53
C ALA A 458 -20.75 21.28 4.42
N GLU A 459 -20.89 21.17 5.74
CA GLU A 459 -20.28 22.08 6.71
C GLU A 459 -18.75 22.00 6.68
N GLY A 460 -18.20 20.78 6.62
CA GLY A 460 -16.77 20.53 6.46
C GLY A 460 -16.20 21.16 5.18
N ILE A 461 -16.88 21.00 4.05
CA ILE A 461 -16.49 21.60 2.76
C ILE A 461 -16.45 23.14 2.87
N LYS A 462 -17.45 23.75 3.48
CA LYS A 462 -17.49 25.20 3.71
C LYS A 462 -16.34 25.67 4.61
N PHE A 463 -16.05 24.94 5.68
CA PHE A 463 -14.94 25.25 6.59
C PHE A 463 -13.59 25.16 5.87
N ILE A 464 -13.35 24.09 5.11
CA ILE A 464 -12.11 23.89 4.34
C ILE A 464 -11.90 25.04 3.35
N GLY A 465 -12.94 25.46 2.62
CA GLY A 465 -12.86 26.61 1.71
C GLY A 465 -12.57 27.95 2.39
N SER A 466 -12.80 28.06 3.71
CA SER A 466 -12.54 29.28 4.48
C SER A 466 -11.11 29.40 5.02
N LEU A 467 -10.30 28.33 4.91
CA LEU A 467 -8.92 28.33 5.38
C LEU A 467 -8.09 29.38 4.63
N LYS A 468 -7.26 30.13 5.38
CA LYS A 468 -6.41 31.20 4.83
C LYS A 468 -5.01 31.12 5.41
N ALA A 469 -4.02 31.20 4.52
CA ALA A 469 -2.61 31.14 4.89
C ALA A 469 -2.09 32.47 5.48
N GLY A 470 -1.44 32.40 6.64
CA GLY A 470 -0.80 33.53 7.29
C GLY A 470 -0.16 33.17 8.64
N GLY A 471 0.78 34.00 9.10
CA GLY A 471 1.48 33.78 10.37
C GLY A 471 2.70 32.86 10.26
N GLY A 472 3.26 32.51 11.42
CA GLY A 472 4.37 31.56 11.57
C GLY A 472 3.91 30.11 11.65
N THR A 473 4.79 29.20 12.07
CA THR A 473 4.53 27.75 12.08
C THR A 473 4.83 27.15 13.46
N ARG A 474 3.79 26.90 14.26
CA ARG A 474 3.84 26.19 15.55
C ARG A 474 3.51 24.70 15.41
N LEU A 475 4.38 23.97 14.72
CA LEU A 475 4.20 22.55 14.42
C LEU A 475 4.24 21.68 15.68
N TYR A 476 5.19 21.92 16.58
CA TYR A 476 5.34 21.08 17.77
C TYR A 476 4.20 21.31 18.78
N ASP A 477 3.83 22.57 19.00
CA ASP A 477 2.71 22.89 19.89
C ASP A 477 1.39 22.36 19.31
N SER A 478 1.18 22.41 17.99
CA SER A 478 -0.04 21.89 17.35
C SER A 478 -0.14 20.37 17.43
N ALA A 479 0.99 19.66 17.29
CA ALA A 479 1.05 18.21 17.48
C ALA A 479 0.65 17.81 18.91
N ILE A 480 1.18 18.48 19.94
CA ILE A 480 0.78 18.25 21.34
C ILE A 480 -0.68 18.63 21.58
N PHE A 481 -1.14 19.74 21.02
CA PHE A 481 -2.53 20.15 21.17
C PHE A 481 -3.48 19.07 20.63
N ALA A 482 -3.25 18.57 19.42
CA ALA A 482 -4.07 17.52 18.81
C ALA A 482 -4.03 16.22 19.61
N ARG A 483 -2.85 15.84 20.08
CA ARG A 483 -2.65 14.69 20.98
C ARG A 483 -3.50 14.80 22.24
N ASN A 484 -3.41 15.93 22.93
CA ASN A 484 -4.14 16.17 24.18
C ASN A 484 -5.65 16.25 23.94
N TRP A 485 -6.07 16.84 22.82
CA TRP A 485 -7.47 16.84 22.41
C TRP A 485 -7.99 15.41 22.19
N LEU A 486 -7.23 14.55 21.50
CA LEU A 486 -7.60 13.14 21.33
C LEU A 486 -7.62 12.38 22.65
N LYS A 487 -6.69 12.64 23.57
CA LYS A 487 -6.75 12.03 24.92
C LYS A 487 -8.03 12.41 25.67
N GLN A 488 -8.44 13.68 25.60
CA GLN A 488 -9.67 14.16 26.24
C GLN A 488 -10.94 13.62 25.58
N ASN A 489 -10.85 13.27 24.29
CA ASN A 489 -11.95 12.78 23.48
C ASN A 489 -11.69 11.35 23.00
N PHE A 490 -10.99 10.55 23.80
CA PHE A 490 -10.49 9.24 23.38
C PHE A 490 -11.65 8.28 23.16
N LYS A 491 -11.63 7.56 22.04
CA LYS A 491 -12.58 6.49 21.74
C LYS A 491 -11.93 5.13 21.87
N THR A 492 -12.37 4.35 22.84
CA THR A 492 -11.87 2.99 23.09
C THR A 492 -12.25 1.99 22.00
N ASP A 493 -13.31 2.27 21.24
CA ASP A 493 -13.82 1.45 20.14
C ASP A 493 -13.35 1.93 18.75
N ALA A 494 -12.44 2.90 18.69
CA ALA A 494 -11.94 3.47 17.44
C ALA A 494 -10.41 3.47 17.34
N ILE A 495 -9.90 3.62 16.11
CA ILE A 495 -8.50 3.97 15.88
C ILE A 495 -8.36 5.48 16.06
N ASN A 496 -7.59 5.92 17.06
CA ASN A 496 -7.33 7.33 17.33
C ASN A 496 -6.02 7.75 16.66
N ALA A 497 -6.08 8.74 15.78
CA ALA A 497 -4.92 9.15 14.98
C ALA A 497 -4.83 10.67 14.80
N VAL A 498 -3.60 11.19 14.81
CA VAL A 498 -3.27 12.54 14.36
C VAL A 498 -2.69 12.44 12.95
N LEU A 499 -3.21 13.23 12.02
CA LEU A 499 -2.63 13.41 10.69
C LEU A 499 -2.25 14.87 10.52
N ILE A 500 -0.94 15.14 10.40
CA ILE A 500 -0.39 16.49 10.24
C ILE A 500 -0.11 16.75 8.77
N LEU A 501 -0.64 17.85 8.24
CA LEU A 501 -0.41 18.34 6.88
C LEU A 501 0.35 19.67 6.99
N THR A 502 1.63 19.70 6.61
CA THR A 502 2.49 20.90 6.77
C THR A 502 3.52 21.01 5.65
N ASP A 503 3.92 22.23 5.30
CA ASP A 503 5.03 22.49 4.36
C ASP A 503 6.29 23.03 5.03
N GLY A 504 6.33 23.07 6.37
CA GLY A 504 7.22 23.95 7.11
C GLY A 504 8.13 23.25 8.11
N GLN A 505 9.19 23.97 8.46
CA GLN A 505 9.92 23.76 9.70
C GLN A 505 9.24 24.56 10.80
N ASP A 506 9.27 24.03 12.02
CA ASP A 506 8.82 24.79 13.18
C ASP A 506 9.61 26.10 13.31
N SER A 507 8.90 27.21 13.49
CA SER A 507 9.50 28.56 13.57
C SER A 507 9.05 29.36 14.78
N GLY A 508 8.24 28.78 15.66
CA GLY A 508 7.65 29.54 16.75
C GLY A 508 6.98 28.71 17.85
N SER A 509 7.18 27.39 17.88
CA SER A 509 6.67 26.59 19.00
C SER A 509 7.42 26.92 20.30
N GLU A 510 6.70 26.83 21.41
CA GLU A 510 7.27 27.02 22.76
C GLU A 510 8.06 25.80 23.21
N ILE A 511 7.71 24.62 22.70
CA ILE A 511 8.40 23.37 22.98
C ILE A 511 9.42 23.03 21.88
N THR A 512 10.42 22.24 22.25
CA THR A 512 11.38 21.64 21.31
C THR A 512 10.88 20.29 20.79
N LEU A 513 11.49 19.78 19.71
CA LEU A 513 11.24 18.42 19.22
C LEU A 513 11.51 17.35 20.29
N ASP A 514 12.52 17.54 21.14
CA ASP A 514 12.82 16.59 22.22
C ASP A 514 11.70 16.58 23.27
N ASN A 515 11.16 17.75 23.62
CA ASN A 515 10.03 17.87 24.53
C ASN A 515 8.78 17.23 23.93
N LEU A 516 8.49 17.47 22.64
CA LEU A 516 7.43 16.81 21.88
C LEU A 516 7.62 15.29 21.91
N SER A 517 8.82 14.80 21.61
CA SER A 517 9.12 13.36 21.51
C SER A 517 8.85 12.63 22.83
N LYS A 518 9.33 13.18 23.94
CA LYS A 518 9.07 12.63 25.29
C LYS A 518 7.59 12.59 25.63
N GLN A 519 6.84 13.60 25.21
CA GLN A 519 5.39 13.61 25.42
C GLN A 519 4.73 12.56 24.54
N LEU A 520 4.97 12.52 23.22
CA LEU A 520 4.31 11.56 22.32
C LEU A 520 4.50 10.10 22.75
N GLN A 521 5.68 9.76 23.28
CA GLN A 521 6.00 8.44 23.84
C GLN A 521 5.02 7.99 24.93
N SER A 522 4.46 8.89 25.73
CA SER A 522 3.48 8.53 26.78
C SER A 522 2.08 8.17 26.23
N SER A 523 1.91 8.17 24.91
CA SER A 523 0.71 7.80 24.16
C SER A 523 1.04 6.89 22.97
N ASN A 524 2.19 6.21 23.03
CA ASN A 524 2.57 5.21 22.02
C ASN A 524 1.68 3.96 22.14
N PHE A 525 1.99 2.92 21.37
CA PHE A 525 1.20 1.69 21.36
C PHE A 525 1.33 0.83 22.63
N GLU A 526 2.27 1.15 23.53
CA GLU A 526 2.36 0.49 24.84
C GLU A 526 1.37 1.09 25.85
N ALA A 527 0.84 2.30 25.58
CA ALA A 527 -0.16 2.94 26.41
C ALA A 527 -1.57 2.44 26.07
N GLU A 528 -2.45 2.40 27.08
CA GLU A 528 -3.89 2.08 26.89
C GLU A 528 -4.58 3.08 25.96
N GLU A 529 -4.22 4.37 26.07
CA GLU A 529 -4.71 5.46 25.23
C GLU A 529 -3.74 5.75 24.08
N SER A 530 -3.45 4.73 23.26
CA SER A 530 -2.52 4.85 22.13
C SER A 530 -3.08 5.79 21.05
N ILE A 531 -2.25 6.71 20.56
CA ILE A 531 -2.60 7.64 19.47
C ILE A 531 -1.55 7.52 18.38
N ALA A 532 -1.97 7.13 17.17
CA ALA A 532 -1.07 7.04 16.02
C ALA A 532 -0.76 8.43 15.43
N PHE A 533 0.45 8.63 14.91
CA PHE A 533 0.85 9.89 14.27
C PHE A 533 1.25 9.68 12.81
N PHE A 534 0.64 10.44 11.91
CA PHE A 534 0.96 10.46 10.49
C PHE A 534 1.32 11.89 10.09
N THR A 535 2.30 12.02 9.19
CA THR A 535 2.76 13.34 8.75
C THR A 535 2.88 13.37 7.23
N VAL A 536 2.43 14.47 6.65
CA VAL A 536 2.51 14.74 5.20
C VAL A 536 3.18 16.08 4.99
N GLY A 537 4.34 16.04 4.34
CA GLY A 537 5.13 17.23 3.99
C GLY A 537 4.75 17.76 2.61
N TYR A 538 4.32 19.01 2.50
CA TYR A 538 4.05 19.69 1.22
C TYR A 538 5.25 20.53 0.79
N GLY A 539 5.47 20.65 -0.52
CA GLY A 539 6.55 21.48 -1.08
C GLY A 539 7.77 20.69 -1.56
N LYS A 540 8.77 21.43 -2.06
CA LYS A 540 9.98 20.84 -2.65
C LYS A 540 10.99 20.46 -1.57
N GLN A 541 11.87 19.51 -1.89
CA GLN A 541 12.97 19.15 -0.98
C GLN A 541 13.78 20.40 -0.61
N GLY A 542 14.01 20.60 0.70
CA GLY A 542 14.71 21.76 1.26
C GLY A 542 13.80 22.86 1.82
N GLU A 543 12.49 22.84 1.54
CA GLU A 543 11.53 23.82 2.10
C GLU A 543 11.07 23.46 3.52
N PHE A 544 11.21 22.19 3.91
CA PHE A 544 10.90 21.68 5.25
C PHE A 544 11.90 20.59 5.68
N SER A 545 11.75 20.07 6.90
CA SER A 545 12.59 18.98 7.42
C SER A 545 11.83 17.65 7.42
N PRO A 546 11.95 16.81 6.36
CA PRO A 546 11.36 15.48 6.32
C PRO A 546 11.73 14.62 7.54
N LYS A 547 12.95 14.81 8.07
CA LYS A 547 13.41 14.03 9.21
C LYS A 547 12.61 14.33 10.47
N VAL A 548 12.23 15.59 10.70
CA VAL A 548 11.38 15.98 11.84
C VAL A 548 10.00 15.34 11.72
N LEU A 549 9.37 15.44 10.55
CA LEU A 549 8.06 14.84 10.30
C LEU A 549 8.08 13.31 10.43
N GLN A 550 9.16 12.68 9.95
CA GLN A 550 9.38 11.25 10.12
C GLN A 550 9.52 10.88 11.60
N THR A 551 10.33 11.60 12.38
CA THR A 551 10.47 11.37 13.83
C THR A 551 9.13 11.45 14.54
N ILE A 552 8.34 12.50 14.29
CA ILE A 552 7.02 12.68 14.91
C ILE A 552 6.09 11.49 14.60
N ALA A 553 6.07 11.03 13.36
CA ALA A 553 5.20 9.93 12.95
C ALA A 553 5.63 8.56 13.52
N GLU A 554 6.93 8.28 13.48
CA GLU A 554 7.48 6.97 13.83
C GLU A 554 7.47 6.69 15.34
N LEU A 555 7.54 7.72 16.18
CA LEU A 555 7.45 7.57 17.65
C LEU A 555 6.16 6.86 18.10
N ASN A 556 5.10 7.01 17.32
CA ASN A 556 3.78 6.47 17.61
C ASN A 556 3.26 5.59 16.47
N GLY A 557 4.14 4.78 15.86
CA GLY A 557 3.76 3.68 14.97
C GLY A 557 3.13 4.07 13.63
N GLY A 558 3.17 5.36 13.25
CA GLY A 558 2.75 5.82 11.94
C GLY A 558 3.94 6.09 11.01
N TYR A 559 3.73 6.91 9.97
CA TYR A 559 4.73 7.15 8.95
C TYR A 559 4.63 8.55 8.31
N TYR A 560 5.75 8.98 7.74
CA TYR A 560 5.85 10.20 6.94
C TYR A 560 5.68 9.90 5.43
N ARG A 561 5.06 10.84 4.72
CA ARG A 561 5.06 10.90 3.25
C ARG A 561 5.28 12.32 2.76
N GLN A 562 5.94 12.43 1.62
CA GLN A 562 5.96 13.68 0.87
C GLN A 562 4.69 13.78 0.03
N GLY A 563 3.94 14.86 0.22
CA GLY A 563 2.80 15.22 -0.60
C GLY A 563 3.26 15.93 -1.86
N ASN A 564 2.88 15.40 -3.02
CA ASN A 564 2.81 16.16 -4.26
C ASN A 564 1.35 16.13 -4.77
N PRO A 565 0.91 17.13 -5.56
CA PRO A 565 -0.49 17.22 -6.01
C PRO A 565 -0.99 15.96 -6.74
N GLU A 566 -0.08 15.24 -7.41
CA GLU A 566 -0.39 14.04 -8.20
C GLU A 566 -0.62 12.78 -7.35
N THR A 567 0.08 12.64 -6.22
CA THR A 567 -0.01 11.42 -5.36
C THR A 567 -0.78 11.63 -4.06
N ILE A 568 -1.12 12.87 -3.72
CA ILE A 568 -1.77 13.17 -2.44
C ILE A 568 -3.18 12.57 -2.32
N SER A 569 -3.95 12.56 -3.42
CA SER A 569 -5.25 11.91 -3.45
C SER A 569 -5.13 10.41 -3.18
N ASN A 570 -4.11 9.78 -3.77
CA ASN A 570 -3.82 8.37 -3.51
C ASN A 570 -3.47 8.17 -2.05
N LEU A 571 -2.58 9.00 -1.47
CA LEU A 571 -2.18 8.93 -0.06
C LEU A 571 -3.35 9.07 0.92
N ILE A 572 -4.32 9.93 0.62
CA ILE A 572 -5.51 10.08 1.47
C ILE A 572 -6.44 8.90 1.37
N ALA A 573 -6.78 8.45 0.15
CA ALA A 573 -7.60 7.26 -0.05
C ALA A 573 -6.99 6.05 0.68
N ASP A 574 -5.67 5.97 0.58
CA ASP A 574 -4.83 5.07 1.32
C ASP A 574 -5.01 5.16 2.85
N LEU A 575 -4.89 6.34 3.45
CA LEU A 575 -5.03 6.54 4.91
C LEU A 575 -6.46 6.20 5.37
N GLN A 576 -7.50 6.53 4.59
CA GLN A 576 -8.90 6.17 4.87
C GLN A 576 -9.16 4.66 4.86
N VAL A 577 -8.35 3.90 4.12
CA VAL A 577 -8.42 2.45 4.13
C VAL A 577 -7.75 1.90 5.40
N GLU A 578 -6.68 2.53 5.87
CA GLU A 578 -5.91 2.08 7.04
C GLU A 578 -6.64 2.29 8.37
N PHE A 579 -7.57 3.24 8.44
CA PHE A 579 -8.33 3.58 9.64
C PHE A 579 -9.74 4.06 9.33
#